data_AF-A0A7Y1U6D4-F1
#
_entry.id   AF-A0A7Y1U6D4-F1
#
_cell.length_a   1.000
_cell.length_b   1.000
_cell.length_c   1.000
_cell.angle_alpha   90.00
_cell.angle_beta   90.00
_cell.angle_gamma   90.00
#
_symmetry.space_group_name_H-M   'P 1'
#
loop_
_entity.id
_entity.type
_entity.pdbx_description
1 polymer ?
#
loop_
_entity_poly.entity_id
_entity_poly.type
_entity_poly.pdbx_seq_one_letter_code
_entity_poly.pdbx_strand_id
1 'polypeptide(L)'
;MKLTPEILEEARELIARSAHGVLATLSLQLEGAPFASVASFCLDKQGQPLIYMSTIAQHTLNVTADPRCSLIALEGPGKDVQAEGRVTIIGQLVKVEDEALLERYHRYFPASRQYKEFHDFDLYRLEPSKVRYIGGFGRIFWIEPQQIFQADPITLETESFIVEHMNDHHQHNLVDYIRHYAGQAAGEKVEMAGVDTRAMDILNEEHRVRVALSRPIHDGTEAREVMVEMAKEAQATVPSKD
;
A
#
# COMPACT_ATOMS: atom_id res chain seq x y z
N MET A 1 -16.22 -0.55 -23.47
CA MET A 1 -16.56 0.07 -22.17
C MET A 1 -15.81 1.39 -22.04
N LYS A 2 -16.39 2.42 -21.42
CA LYS A 2 -15.68 3.70 -21.19
C LYS A 2 -14.97 3.64 -19.84
N LEU A 3 -13.82 4.30 -19.74
CA LEU A 3 -13.14 4.53 -18.46
C LEU A 3 -13.95 5.57 -17.67
N THR A 4 -14.34 5.24 -16.45
CA THR A 4 -15.16 6.11 -15.57
C THR A 4 -14.42 6.41 -14.26
N PRO A 5 -14.82 7.43 -13.49
CA PRO A 5 -14.24 7.72 -12.17
C PRO A 5 -14.29 6.53 -11.21
N GLU A 6 -15.36 5.73 -11.24
CA GLU A 6 -15.52 4.56 -10.38
C GLU A 6 -14.47 3.49 -10.71
N ILE A 7 -14.17 3.28 -11.99
CA ILE A 7 -13.13 2.34 -12.44
C ILE A 7 -11.73 2.81 -12.04
N LEU A 8 -11.48 4.12 -12.09
CA LEU A 8 -10.22 4.70 -11.62
C LEU A 8 -10.05 4.49 -10.12
N GLU A 9 -11.14 4.63 -9.37
CA GLU A 9 -11.15 4.42 -7.92
C GLU A 9 -10.96 2.94 -7.56
N GLU A 10 -11.63 2.01 -8.24
CA GLU A 10 -11.38 0.58 -8.08
C GLU A 10 -9.91 0.23 -8.31
N ALA A 11 -9.28 0.78 -9.35
CA ALA A 11 -7.88 0.55 -9.64
C ALA A 11 -6.97 1.12 -8.55
N ARG A 12 -7.26 2.34 -8.07
CA ARG A 12 -6.51 2.99 -6.98
C ARG A 12 -6.60 2.18 -5.70
N GLU A 13 -7.80 1.76 -5.31
CA GLU A 13 -8.02 0.97 -4.10
C GLU A 13 -7.37 -0.40 -4.19
N LEU A 14 -7.37 -1.04 -5.38
CA LEU A 14 -6.64 -2.30 -5.57
C LEU A 14 -5.14 -2.15 -5.35
N ILE A 15 -4.54 -1.06 -5.85
CA ILE A 15 -3.13 -0.77 -5.60
C ILE A 15 -2.90 -0.51 -4.10
N ALA A 16 -3.71 0.35 -3.48
CA ALA A 16 -3.57 0.75 -2.09
C ALA A 16 -3.70 -0.44 -1.11
N ARG A 17 -4.65 -1.34 -1.34
CA ARG A 17 -4.85 -2.53 -0.49
C ARG A 17 -3.84 -3.65 -0.74
N SER A 18 -3.01 -3.57 -1.78
CA SER A 18 -1.98 -4.58 -2.07
C SER A 18 -0.68 -4.32 -1.29
N ALA A 19 -0.18 -5.34 -0.58
CA ALA A 19 1.08 -5.25 0.18
C ALA A 19 2.26 -5.91 -0.55
N HIS A 20 1.95 -6.76 -1.54
CA HIS A 20 2.92 -7.48 -2.34
C HIS A 20 2.46 -7.57 -3.78
N GLY A 21 3.42 -7.73 -4.68
CA GLY A 21 3.18 -7.95 -6.10
C GLY A 21 4.30 -8.75 -6.73
N VAL A 22 4.20 -8.96 -8.03
CA VAL A 22 5.28 -9.54 -8.84
C VAL A 22 5.94 -8.42 -9.64
N LEU A 23 7.21 -8.20 -9.38
CA LEU A 23 8.07 -7.27 -10.09
C LEU A 23 8.74 -8.00 -11.25
N ALA A 24 8.51 -7.53 -12.47
CA ALA A 24 9.19 -7.98 -13.67
C ALA A 24 10.26 -6.96 -14.09
N THR A 25 11.49 -7.43 -14.26
CA THR A 25 12.68 -6.65 -14.64
C THR A 25 13.33 -7.27 -15.88
N LEU A 26 14.27 -6.57 -16.52
CA LEU A 26 15.01 -7.13 -17.66
C LEU A 26 16.24 -7.89 -17.17
N SER A 27 16.34 -9.17 -17.52
CA SER A 27 17.40 -10.06 -17.03
C SER A 27 18.76 -9.65 -17.56
N LEU A 28 19.73 -9.46 -16.65
CA LEU A 28 21.15 -9.36 -17.00
C LEU A 28 21.77 -10.72 -17.36
N GLN A 29 21.22 -11.81 -16.84
CA GLN A 29 21.75 -13.17 -17.05
C GLN A 29 21.34 -13.74 -18.40
N LEU A 30 20.24 -13.25 -18.98
CA LEU A 30 19.72 -13.70 -20.27
C LEU A 30 19.15 -12.50 -21.02
N GLU A 31 19.93 -12.01 -21.98
CA GLU A 31 19.59 -10.82 -22.75
C GLU A 31 18.16 -10.89 -23.34
N GLY A 32 17.38 -9.84 -23.10
CA GLY A 32 16.00 -9.72 -23.59
C GLY A 32 14.95 -10.54 -22.81
N ALA A 33 15.34 -11.41 -21.88
CA ALA A 33 14.39 -12.18 -21.08
C ALA A 33 13.83 -11.36 -19.90
N PRO A 34 12.51 -11.42 -19.64
CA PRO A 34 11.95 -10.87 -18.42
C PRO A 34 12.31 -11.76 -17.22
N PHE A 35 12.66 -11.15 -16.10
CA PHE A 35 12.88 -11.81 -14.81
C PHE A 35 11.84 -11.34 -13.80
N ALA A 36 11.09 -12.29 -13.25
CA ALA A 36 10.03 -12.01 -12.29
C ALA A 36 10.45 -12.39 -10.86
N SER A 37 10.18 -11.52 -9.90
CA SER A 37 10.39 -11.76 -8.47
C SER A 37 9.27 -11.17 -7.63
N VAL A 38 8.99 -11.75 -6.46
CA VAL A 38 8.05 -11.16 -5.50
C VAL A 38 8.68 -9.92 -4.88
N ALA A 39 7.88 -8.86 -4.75
CA ALA A 39 8.27 -7.63 -4.08
C ALA A 39 7.17 -7.17 -3.12
N SER A 40 7.55 -6.83 -1.90
CA SER A 40 6.70 -6.08 -0.96
C SER A 40 6.72 -4.61 -1.32
N PHE A 41 5.59 -3.92 -1.19
CA PHE A 41 5.53 -2.49 -1.45
C PHE A 41 4.46 -1.79 -0.60
N CYS A 42 4.73 -0.54 -0.26
CA CYS A 42 3.73 0.43 0.20
C CYS A 42 3.68 1.59 -0.79
N LEU A 43 2.73 2.52 -0.63
CA LEU A 43 2.64 3.70 -1.49
C LEU A 43 3.24 4.91 -0.81
N ASP A 44 3.90 5.78 -1.58
CA ASP A 44 4.23 7.13 -1.15
C ASP A 44 3.00 8.05 -1.18
N LYS A 45 3.19 9.33 -0.82
CA LYS A 45 2.11 10.34 -0.83
C LYS A 45 1.70 10.82 -2.23
N GLN A 46 2.28 10.28 -3.30
CA GLN A 46 1.82 10.44 -4.67
C GLN A 46 1.08 9.18 -5.18
N GLY A 47 0.93 8.16 -4.32
CA GLY A 47 0.36 6.87 -4.66
C GLY A 47 1.31 5.94 -5.42
N GLN A 48 2.60 6.30 -5.54
CA GLN A 48 3.58 5.52 -6.29
C GLN A 48 4.17 4.41 -5.40
N PRO A 49 4.37 3.18 -5.92
CA PRO A 49 4.94 2.09 -5.13
C PRO A 49 6.38 2.37 -4.70
N LEU A 50 6.65 2.16 -3.41
CA LEU A 50 7.97 2.12 -2.80
C LEU A 50 8.35 0.68 -2.50
N ILE A 51 9.56 0.29 -2.90
CA ILE A 51 10.10 -1.07 -2.75
C ILE A 51 11.48 -0.96 -2.09
N TYR A 52 11.70 -1.72 -1.02
CA TYR A 52 13.00 -1.80 -0.35
C TYR A 52 13.74 -3.06 -0.79
N MET A 53 14.83 -2.89 -1.53
CA MET A 53 15.51 -3.99 -2.24
C MET A 53 16.96 -4.13 -1.81
N SER A 54 17.42 -5.37 -1.65
CA SER A 54 18.83 -5.66 -1.36
C SER A 54 19.71 -5.30 -2.56
N THR A 55 20.86 -4.68 -2.32
CA THR A 55 21.82 -4.30 -3.37
C THR A 55 22.36 -5.49 -4.16
N ILE A 56 22.35 -6.69 -3.58
CA ILE A 56 22.85 -7.92 -4.21
C ILE A 56 21.75 -8.76 -4.87
N ALA A 57 20.47 -8.40 -4.71
CA ALA A 57 19.38 -9.15 -5.30
C ALA A 57 19.38 -9.03 -6.83
N GLN A 58 19.04 -10.12 -7.53
CA GLN A 58 19.08 -10.14 -8.99
C GLN A 58 18.19 -9.07 -9.63
N HIS A 59 17.01 -8.78 -9.07
CA HIS A 59 16.14 -7.71 -9.56
C HIS A 59 16.76 -6.32 -9.39
N THR A 60 17.59 -6.10 -8.37
CA THR A 60 18.29 -4.82 -8.14
C THR A 60 19.41 -4.62 -9.14
N LEU A 61 20.18 -5.68 -9.40
CA LEU A 61 21.20 -5.68 -10.47
C LEU A 61 20.56 -5.40 -11.83
N ASN A 62 19.45 -6.07 -12.13
CA ASN A 62 18.67 -5.85 -13.36
C ASN A 62 18.24 -4.39 -13.50
N VAL A 63 17.61 -3.81 -12.46
CA VAL A 63 17.11 -2.42 -12.46
C VAL A 63 18.22 -1.39 -12.55
N THR A 64 19.37 -1.68 -11.97
CA THR A 64 20.55 -0.79 -12.04
C THR A 64 21.09 -0.72 -13.47
N ALA A 65 21.03 -1.82 -14.23
CA ALA A 65 21.42 -1.84 -15.64
C ALA A 65 20.35 -1.27 -16.57
N ASP A 66 19.07 -1.56 -16.32
CA ASP A 66 17.95 -1.00 -17.05
C ASP A 66 16.75 -0.80 -16.10
N PRO A 67 16.35 0.46 -15.83
CA PRO A 67 15.36 0.75 -14.80
C PRO A 67 13.93 0.34 -15.20
N ARG A 68 13.69 -0.01 -16.47
CA ARG A 68 12.36 -0.37 -16.97
C ARG A 68 11.86 -1.65 -16.31
N CYS A 69 10.66 -1.59 -15.77
CA CYS A 69 10.04 -2.70 -15.09
C CYS A 69 8.51 -2.62 -15.14
N SER A 70 7.86 -3.68 -14.65
CA SER A 70 6.45 -3.64 -14.31
C SER A 70 6.19 -4.32 -12.97
N LEU A 71 5.20 -3.83 -12.24
CA LEU A 71 4.72 -4.41 -11.00
C LEU A 71 3.25 -4.80 -11.19
N ILE A 72 2.91 -6.06 -10.97
CA ILE A 72 1.51 -6.50 -10.92
C ILE A 72 1.05 -6.71 -9.48
N ALA A 73 -0.05 -6.04 -9.14
CA ALA A 73 -0.81 -6.20 -7.92
C ALA A 73 -2.11 -6.97 -8.21
N LEU A 74 -2.49 -7.88 -7.31
CA LEU A 74 -3.61 -8.81 -7.47
C LEU A 74 -4.59 -8.64 -6.31
N GLU A 75 -5.89 -8.76 -6.58
CA GLU A 75 -6.94 -8.68 -5.56
C GLU A 75 -6.86 -9.81 -4.52
N GLY A 76 -6.38 -10.99 -4.90
CA GLY A 76 -6.18 -12.12 -3.99
C GLY A 76 -6.38 -13.48 -4.69
N PRO A 77 -6.20 -14.61 -3.97
CA PRO A 77 -6.34 -15.95 -4.52
C PRO A 77 -7.82 -16.36 -4.54
N GLY A 78 -8.66 -15.61 -5.26
CA GLY A 78 -10.04 -16.00 -5.50
C GLY A 78 -10.14 -17.34 -6.23
N LYS A 79 -11.35 -17.89 -6.32
CA LYS A 79 -11.56 -19.23 -6.94
C LYS A 79 -11.19 -19.26 -8.42
N ASP A 80 -11.29 -18.13 -9.10
CA ASP A 80 -10.88 -17.94 -10.50
C ASP A 80 -10.03 -16.68 -10.64
N VAL A 81 -8.71 -16.84 -10.64
CA VAL A 81 -7.74 -15.74 -10.75
C VAL A 81 -7.96 -14.88 -12.00
N GLN A 82 -8.54 -15.41 -13.08
CA GLN A 82 -8.83 -14.63 -14.29
C GLN A 82 -10.05 -13.71 -14.14
N ALA A 83 -10.94 -14.05 -13.19
CA ALA A 83 -12.09 -13.24 -12.80
C ALA A 83 -11.74 -12.15 -11.78
N GLU A 84 -10.60 -12.26 -11.10
CA GLU A 84 -10.17 -11.33 -10.05
C GLU A 84 -9.60 -10.02 -10.60
N GLY A 85 -9.72 -8.94 -9.83
CA GLY A 85 -9.09 -7.67 -10.11
C GLY A 85 -7.56 -7.77 -10.15
N ARG A 86 -6.94 -7.08 -11.12
CA ARG A 86 -5.49 -6.91 -11.19
C ARG A 86 -5.11 -5.57 -11.79
N VAL A 87 -4.00 -5.02 -11.30
CA VAL A 87 -3.38 -3.81 -11.84
C VAL A 87 -1.93 -4.11 -12.17
N THR A 88 -1.52 -3.87 -13.40
CA THR A 88 -0.10 -3.82 -13.79
C THR A 88 0.33 -2.38 -13.96
N ILE A 89 1.30 -1.95 -13.17
CA ILE A 89 1.95 -0.64 -13.26
C ILE A 89 3.24 -0.82 -14.04
N ILE A 90 3.39 -0.13 -15.16
CA ILE A 90 4.56 -0.19 -16.04
C ILE A 90 5.30 1.13 -15.92
N GLY A 91 6.60 1.09 -15.72
CA GLY A 91 7.38 2.30 -15.48
C GLY A 91 8.85 2.02 -15.31
N GLN A 92 9.48 2.85 -14.49
CA GLN A 92 10.90 2.75 -14.15
C GLN A 92 11.07 2.75 -12.63
N LEU A 93 12.00 1.95 -12.12
CA LEU A 93 12.42 2.01 -10.73
C LEU A 93 13.56 3.01 -10.59
N VAL A 94 13.36 4.00 -9.73
CA VAL A 94 14.33 5.06 -9.43
C VAL A 94 14.73 4.94 -7.97
N LYS A 95 16.03 4.90 -7.69
CA LYS A 95 16.54 4.90 -6.31
C LYS A 95 16.16 6.22 -5.64
N VAL A 96 15.68 6.15 -4.40
CA VAL A 96 15.26 7.31 -3.60
C VAL A 96 16.06 7.36 -2.31
N GLU A 97 16.62 8.53 -2.01
CA GLU A 97 17.33 8.82 -0.77
C GLU A 97 16.49 9.80 0.06
N ASP A 98 15.54 9.25 0.81
CA ASP A 98 14.61 10.02 1.64
C ASP A 98 14.29 9.20 2.90
N GLU A 99 14.79 9.67 4.04
CA GLU A 99 14.63 9.00 5.34
C GLU A 99 13.16 8.96 5.81
N ALA A 100 12.35 9.95 5.46
CA ALA A 100 10.93 9.97 5.84
C ALA A 100 10.14 8.91 5.05
N LEU A 101 10.47 8.71 3.77
CA LEU A 101 9.89 7.62 2.96
C LEU A 101 10.38 6.25 3.42
N LEU A 102 11.65 6.13 3.80
CA LEU A 102 12.19 4.87 4.34
C LEU A 102 11.52 4.50 5.68
N GLU A 103 11.37 5.49 6.57
CA GLU A 103 10.68 5.28 7.84
C GLU A 103 9.22 4.87 7.64
N ARG A 104 8.51 5.53 6.71
CA ARG A 104 7.17 5.10 6.29
C ARG A 104 7.17 3.65 5.81
N TYR A 105 8.11 3.24 4.95
CA TYR A 105 8.20 1.86 4.50
C TYR A 105 8.38 0.88 5.67
N HIS A 106 9.23 1.21 6.64
CA HIS A 106 9.43 0.40 7.83
C HIS A 106 8.19 0.31 8.73
N ARG A 107 7.32 1.33 8.77
CA ARG A 107 6.02 1.23 9.45
C ARG A 107 5.10 0.18 8.81
N TYR A 108 5.11 0.07 7.49
CA TYR A 108 4.33 -0.95 6.77
C TYR A 108 4.97 -2.34 6.85
N PHE A 109 6.29 -2.42 6.97
CA PHE A 109 7.05 -3.67 7.03
C PHE A 109 8.07 -3.68 8.18
N PRO A 110 7.67 -3.81 9.45
CA PRO A 110 8.57 -3.65 10.59
C PRO A 110 9.81 -4.56 10.57
N ALA A 111 9.66 -5.81 10.11
CA ALA A 111 10.76 -6.76 9.96
C ALA A 111 11.89 -6.26 9.04
N SER A 112 11.58 -5.35 8.10
CA SER A 112 12.57 -4.81 7.16
C SER A 112 13.63 -3.93 7.81
N ARG A 113 13.42 -3.45 9.04
CA ARG A 113 14.45 -2.69 9.79
C ARG A 113 15.71 -3.51 10.05
N GLN A 114 15.55 -4.82 10.25
CA GLN A 114 16.64 -5.75 10.53
C GLN A 114 17.44 -6.12 9.26
N TYR A 115 16.92 -5.81 8.07
CA TYR A 115 17.55 -6.25 6.82
C TYR A 115 18.94 -5.64 6.59
N LYS A 116 19.17 -4.41 7.09
CA LYS A 116 20.47 -3.74 7.07
C LYS A 116 21.56 -4.50 7.85
N GLU A 117 21.19 -5.42 8.74
CA GLU A 117 22.15 -6.26 9.47
C GLU A 117 22.75 -7.37 8.58
N PHE A 118 22.05 -7.75 7.51
CA PHE A 118 22.45 -8.84 6.63
C PHE A 118 23.17 -8.36 5.36
N HIS A 119 22.60 -7.35 4.70
CA HIS A 119 23.14 -6.77 3.47
C HIS A 119 22.77 -5.28 3.38
N ASP A 120 23.37 -4.56 2.42
CA ASP A 120 22.90 -3.24 2.06
C ASP A 120 21.57 -3.31 1.31
N PHE A 121 20.66 -2.39 1.63
CA PHE A 121 19.35 -2.26 0.99
C PHE A 121 19.07 -0.79 0.69
N ASP A 122 18.48 -0.56 -0.47
CA ASP A 122 18.11 0.75 -0.97
C ASP A 122 16.60 0.83 -1.21
N LEU A 123 16.03 2.02 -0.99
CA LEU A 123 14.64 2.31 -1.31
C LEU A 123 14.53 2.72 -2.79
N TYR A 124 13.57 2.15 -3.50
CA TYR A 124 13.25 2.51 -4.87
C TYR A 124 11.79 2.89 -4.99
N ARG A 125 11.51 3.87 -5.86
CA ARG A 125 10.17 4.27 -6.26
C ARG A 125 9.89 3.84 -7.68
N LEU A 126 8.76 3.20 -7.90
CA LEU A 126 8.26 2.87 -9.23
C LEU A 126 7.57 4.10 -9.82
N GLU A 127 8.25 4.82 -10.72
CA GLU A 127 7.71 5.97 -11.43
C GLU A 127 6.84 5.49 -12.62
N PRO A 128 5.50 5.61 -12.55
CA PRO A 128 4.62 4.97 -13.50
C PRO A 128 4.61 5.69 -14.85
N SER A 129 4.75 4.94 -15.94
CA SER A 129 4.59 5.40 -17.33
C SER A 129 3.23 5.00 -17.90
N LYS A 130 2.68 3.85 -17.49
CA LYS A 130 1.37 3.36 -17.93
C LYS A 130 0.76 2.42 -16.90
N VAL A 131 -0.57 2.39 -16.81
CA VAL A 131 -1.29 1.43 -15.97
C VAL A 131 -2.23 0.58 -16.80
N ARG A 132 -2.26 -0.72 -16.49
CA ARG A 132 -3.19 -1.70 -17.04
C ARG A 132 -4.07 -2.23 -15.92
N TYR A 133 -5.33 -1.82 -15.90
CA TYR A 133 -6.33 -2.34 -14.95
C TYR A 133 -7.21 -3.39 -15.62
N ILE A 134 -7.49 -4.46 -14.89
CA ILE A 134 -8.52 -5.42 -15.25
C ILE A 134 -9.35 -5.77 -14.01
N GLY A 135 -10.62 -5.36 -13.99
CA GLY A 135 -11.55 -5.59 -12.88
C GLY A 135 -12.42 -6.84 -13.05
N GLY A 136 -11.84 -7.96 -13.47
CA GLY A 136 -12.55 -9.19 -13.84
C GLY A 136 -12.93 -9.28 -15.32
N PHE A 137 -13.94 -10.09 -15.64
CA PHE A 137 -14.28 -10.38 -17.05
C PHE A 137 -14.74 -9.13 -17.82
N GLY A 138 -14.01 -8.79 -18.88
CA GLY A 138 -14.40 -7.74 -19.84
C GLY A 138 -14.13 -6.29 -19.41
N ARG A 139 -13.71 -6.03 -18.16
CA ARG A 139 -13.42 -4.68 -17.65
C ARG A 139 -11.93 -4.37 -17.75
N ILE A 140 -11.46 -4.10 -18.97
CA ILE A 140 -10.03 -4.05 -19.31
C ILE A 140 -9.65 -2.64 -19.79
N PHE A 141 -8.75 -1.96 -19.09
CA PHE A 141 -8.42 -0.55 -19.34
C PHE A 141 -6.93 -0.26 -19.40
N TRP A 142 -6.54 0.59 -20.33
CA TRP A 142 -5.28 1.33 -20.25
C TRP A 142 -5.59 2.67 -19.62
N ILE A 143 -4.80 3.06 -18.62
CA ILE A 143 -5.01 4.26 -17.81
C ILE A 143 -3.71 5.06 -17.80
N GLU A 144 -3.83 6.39 -17.94
CA GLU A 144 -2.68 7.28 -17.80
C GLU A 144 -2.34 7.48 -16.32
N PRO A 145 -1.04 7.49 -15.94
CA PRO A 145 -0.60 7.63 -14.55
C PRO A 145 -1.31 8.74 -13.76
N GLN A 146 -1.49 9.92 -14.36
CA GLN A 146 -2.05 11.12 -13.71
C GLN A 146 -3.52 10.97 -13.32
N GLN A 147 -4.21 9.94 -13.84
CA GLN A 147 -5.60 9.64 -13.50
C GLN A 147 -5.72 8.81 -12.21
N ILE A 148 -4.65 8.12 -11.80
CA ILE A 148 -4.62 7.26 -10.61
C ILE A 148 -3.71 7.85 -9.54
N PHE A 149 -2.48 8.21 -9.91
CA PHE A 149 -1.44 8.68 -9.01
C PHE A 149 -1.55 10.19 -8.85
N GLN A 150 -2.08 10.60 -7.70
CA GLN A 150 -2.30 11.99 -7.32
C GLN A 150 -1.75 12.21 -5.93
N ALA A 151 -1.33 13.45 -5.64
CA ALA A 151 -0.85 13.80 -4.32
C ALA A 151 -1.98 13.63 -3.29
N ASP A 152 -1.68 12.91 -2.22
CA ASP A 152 -2.51 12.81 -1.03
C ASP A 152 -2.45 14.15 -0.26
N PRO A 153 -3.60 14.75 0.10
CA PRO A 153 -3.61 15.96 0.93
C PRO A 153 -2.99 15.71 2.32
N ILE A 154 -3.02 14.48 2.82
CA ILE A 154 -2.32 14.10 4.05
C ILE A 154 -0.83 13.99 3.75
N THR A 155 -0.05 14.96 4.24
CA THR A 155 1.42 14.96 4.09
C THR A 155 2.08 13.83 4.89
N LEU A 156 3.36 13.54 4.60
CA LEU A 156 4.15 12.57 5.38
C LEU A 156 4.29 12.98 6.86
N GLU A 157 4.43 14.27 7.12
CA GLU A 157 4.55 14.83 8.47
C GLU A 157 3.24 14.64 9.23
N THR A 158 2.11 15.06 8.63
CA THR A 158 0.78 14.90 9.23
C THR A 158 0.45 13.43 9.47
N GLU A 159 0.74 12.54 8.51
CA GLU A 159 0.55 11.10 8.72
C GLU A 159 1.39 10.59 9.89
N SER A 160 2.68 10.93 9.94
CA SER A 160 3.58 10.43 10.99
C SER A 160 3.09 10.85 12.37
N PHE A 161 2.65 12.11 12.52
CA PHE A 161 2.04 12.59 13.75
C PHE A 161 0.78 11.81 14.14
N ILE A 162 -0.14 11.56 13.19
CA ILE A 162 -1.36 10.79 13.44
C ILE A 162 -1.01 9.36 13.88
N VAL A 163 -0.10 8.70 13.16
CA VAL A 163 0.30 7.32 13.42
C VAL A 163 0.93 7.18 14.81
N GLU A 164 1.87 8.04 15.16
CA GLU A 164 2.49 8.06 16.50
C GLU A 164 1.44 8.27 17.58
N HIS A 165 0.58 9.28 17.42
CA HIS A 165 -0.47 9.58 18.40
C HIS A 165 -1.44 8.41 18.60
N MET A 166 -1.86 7.74 17.52
CA MET A 166 -2.75 6.59 17.59
C MET A 166 -2.08 5.39 18.25
N ASN A 167 -0.81 5.14 17.93
CA ASN A 167 -0.05 4.03 18.50
C ASN A 167 0.33 4.25 19.97
N ASP A 168 0.53 5.48 20.42
CA ASP A 168 0.91 5.78 21.80
C ASP A 168 -0.28 5.89 22.75
N HIS A 169 -1.43 6.36 22.25
CA HIS A 169 -2.57 6.71 23.12
C HIS A 169 -3.87 5.98 22.81
N HIS A 170 -4.00 5.37 21.63
CA HIS A 170 -5.27 4.88 21.12
C HIS A 170 -5.20 3.47 20.48
N GLN A 171 -4.26 2.61 20.90
CA GLN A 171 -4.19 1.23 20.39
C GLN A 171 -5.50 0.45 20.57
N HIS A 172 -6.24 0.70 21.65
CA HIS A 172 -7.56 0.09 21.86
C HIS A 172 -8.57 0.47 20.77
N ASN A 173 -8.52 1.71 20.26
CA ASN A 173 -9.38 2.12 19.15
C ASN A 173 -9.01 1.37 17.86
N LEU A 174 -7.72 1.10 17.61
CA LEU A 174 -7.30 0.31 16.45
C LEU A 174 -7.88 -1.11 16.48
N VAL A 175 -7.91 -1.73 17.67
CA VAL A 175 -8.57 -3.02 17.90
C VAL A 175 -10.07 -2.94 17.60
N ASP A 176 -10.75 -1.89 18.07
CA ASP A 176 -12.17 -1.67 17.82
C ASP A 176 -12.44 -1.45 16.32
N TYR A 177 -11.57 -0.72 15.61
CA TYR A 177 -11.71 -0.50 14.17
C TYR A 177 -11.59 -1.80 13.37
N ILE A 178 -10.60 -2.65 13.67
CA ILE A 178 -10.44 -3.95 13.01
C ILE A 178 -11.70 -4.81 13.22
N ARG A 179 -12.19 -4.89 14.46
CA ARG A 179 -13.34 -5.74 14.79
C ARG A 179 -14.63 -5.24 14.14
N HIS A 180 -14.89 -3.95 14.24
CA HIS A 180 -16.14 -3.36 13.80
C HIS A 180 -16.19 -3.16 12.28
N TYR A 181 -15.19 -2.49 11.70
CA TYR A 181 -15.23 -2.07 10.29
C TYR A 181 -14.62 -3.10 9.34
N ALA A 182 -13.61 -3.86 9.76
CA ALA A 182 -13.04 -4.93 8.92
C ALA A 182 -13.72 -6.29 9.16
N GLY A 183 -14.48 -6.45 10.25
CA GLY A 183 -15.11 -7.72 10.62
C GLY A 183 -14.11 -8.83 10.93
N GLN A 184 -12.89 -8.46 11.34
CA GLN A 184 -11.80 -9.40 11.59
C GLN A 184 -11.52 -9.51 13.09
N ALA A 185 -10.97 -10.65 13.52
CA ALA A 185 -10.42 -10.76 14.86
C ALA A 185 -9.14 -9.92 14.98
N ALA A 186 -9.04 -9.12 16.03
CA ALA A 186 -7.82 -8.42 16.39
C ALA A 186 -6.91 -9.34 17.23
N GLY A 187 -5.63 -9.37 16.89
CA GLY A 187 -4.56 -10.06 17.61
C GLY A 187 -4.14 -9.33 18.89
N GLU A 188 -3.02 -9.77 19.45
CA GLU A 188 -2.40 -9.18 20.63
C GLU A 188 -1.65 -7.89 20.29
N LYS A 189 -0.97 -7.87 19.14
CA LYS A 189 -0.23 -6.71 18.65
C LYS A 189 -0.97 -6.02 17.50
N VAL A 190 -1.35 -4.77 17.72
CA VAL A 190 -2.02 -3.94 16.71
C VAL A 190 -1.34 -2.58 16.64
N GLU A 191 -0.88 -2.20 15.45
CA GLU A 191 -0.18 -0.94 15.21
C GLU A 191 -0.69 -0.29 13.92
N MET A 192 -0.96 1.00 13.95
CA MET A 192 -1.24 1.79 12.75
C MET A 192 0.05 1.94 11.93
N ALA A 193 0.01 1.59 10.65
CA ALA A 193 1.13 1.75 9.73
C ALA A 193 1.08 3.08 8.97
N GLY A 194 -0.12 3.53 8.62
CA GLY A 194 -0.33 4.75 7.85
C GLY A 194 -1.79 5.14 7.69
N VAL A 195 -2.00 6.31 7.09
CA VAL A 195 -3.31 6.83 6.73
C VAL A 195 -3.20 7.66 5.47
N ASP A 196 -4.19 7.52 4.60
CA ASP A 196 -4.41 8.39 3.46
C ASP A 196 -5.78 9.06 3.54
N THR A 197 -6.11 9.85 2.53
CA THR A 197 -7.37 10.59 2.49
C THR A 197 -8.64 9.72 2.62
N ARG A 198 -8.59 8.40 2.43
CA ARG A 198 -9.78 7.53 2.41
C ARG A 198 -9.74 6.38 3.41
N ALA A 199 -8.57 5.96 3.87
CA ALA A 199 -8.45 4.81 4.75
C ALA A 199 -7.25 4.92 5.68
N MET A 200 -7.33 4.18 6.78
CA MET A 200 -6.18 3.87 7.63
C MET A 200 -5.72 2.43 7.38
N ASP A 201 -4.40 2.22 7.40
CA ASP A 201 -3.77 0.92 7.32
C ASP A 201 -3.27 0.52 8.71
N ILE A 202 -3.76 -0.62 9.20
CA ILE A 202 -3.46 -1.16 10.52
C ILE A 202 -2.78 -2.52 10.35
N LEU A 203 -1.62 -2.71 10.98
CA LEU A 203 -1.01 -4.02 11.14
C LEU A 203 -1.67 -4.74 12.31
N ASN A 204 -2.29 -5.86 12.00
CA ASN A 204 -2.81 -6.82 12.96
C ASN A 204 -1.86 -8.01 12.99
N GLU A 205 -1.01 -8.08 14.01
CA GLU A 205 0.23 -8.86 13.99
C GLU A 205 1.11 -8.47 12.79
N GLU A 206 1.28 -9.37 11.82
CA GLU A 206 2.03 -9.13 10.58
C GLU A 206 1.12 -8.85 9.38
N HIS A 207 -0.21 -8.92 9.55
CA HIS A 207 -1.17 -8.79 8.47
C HIS A 207 -1.72 -7.38 8.39
N ARG A 208 -1.61 -6.75 7.22
CA ARG A 208 -2.19 -5.43 6.98
C ARG A 208 -3.70 -5.51 6.77
N VAL A 209 -4.43 -4.73 7.54
CA VAL A 209 -5.87 -4.50 7.45
C VAL A 209 -6.11 -3.05 7.09
N ARG A 210 -6.72 -2.82 5.93
CA ARG A 210 -7.09 -1.48 5.47
C ARG A 210 -8.53 -1.19 5.85
N VAL A 211 -8.73 -0.18 6.69
CA VAL A 211 -10.04 0.24 7.19
C VAL A 211 -10.45 1.54 6.52
N ALA A 212 -11.53 1.51 5.74
CA ALA A 212 -12.09 2.69 5.11
C ALA A 212 -12.58 3.69 6.17
N LEU A 213 -12.26 4.96 5.97
CA LEU A 213 -12.79 6.06 6.78
C LEU A 213 -14.26 6.30 6.41
N SER A 214 -15.06 6.74 7.38
CA SER A 214 -16.49 7.06 7.16
C SER A 214 -16.69 8.20 6.16
N ARG A 215 -15.70 9.08 6.02
CA ARG A 215 -15.61 10.15 5.02
C ARG A 215 -14.14 10.49 4.71
N PRO A 216 -13.85 11.05 3.51
CA PRO A 216 -12.49 11.49 3.20
C PRO A 216 -11.98 12.56 4.16
N ILE A 217 -10.68 12.58 4.39
CA ILE A 217 -9.97 13.54 5.26
C ILE A 217 -8.86 14.26 4.49
N HIS A 218 -8.59 15.52 4.81
CA HIS A 218 -7.62 16.34 4.09
C HIS A 218 -6.52 16.93 4.99
N ASP A 219 -6.70 16.88 6.30
CA ASP A 219 -5.70 17.31 7.28
C ASP A 219 -5.83 16.53 8.60
N GLY A 220 -4.96 16.84 9.56
CA GLY A 220 -4.95 16.20 10.88
C GLY A 220 -6.16 16.54 11.76
N THR A 221 -6.84 17.67 11.53
CA THR A 221 -8.05 18.04 12.26
C THR A 221 -9.21 17.15 11.82
N GLU A 222 -9.41 17.03 10.51
CA GLU A 222 -10.43 16.14 9.94
C GLU A 222 -10.14 14.68 10.28
N ALA A 223 -8.87 14.25 10.24
CA ALA A 223 -8.45 12.92 10.66
C ALA A 223 -8.93 12.60 12.08
N ARG A 224 -8.68 13.52 13.03
CA ARG A 224 -9.09 13.37 14.42
C ARG A 224 -10.60 13.29 14.56
N GLU A 225 -11.34 14.20 13.92
CA GLU A 225 -12.81 14.20 13.97
C GLU A 225 -13.39 12.87 13.50
N VAL A 226 -12.98 12.41 12.32
CA VAL A 226 -13.46 11.18 11.71
C VAL A 226 -13.10 9.97 12.56
N MET A 227 -11.86 9.85 13.04
CA MET A 227 -11.45 8.72 13.87
C MET A 227 -12.18 8.68 15.21
N VAL A 228 -12.47 9.83 15.82
CA VAL A 228 -13.28 9.92 17.06
C VAL A 228 -14.72 9.53 16.82
N GLU A 229 -15.32 9.97 15.71
CA GLU A 229 -16.68 9.55 15.29
C GLU A 229 -16.74 8.03 15.13
N MET A 230 -15.78 7.46 14.38
CA MET A 230 -15.69 6.02 14.15
C MET A 230 -15.46 5.23 15.44
N ALA A 231 -14.65 5.75 16.38
CA ALA A 231 -14.40 5.07 17.65
C ALA A 231 -15.68 4.97 18.49
N LYS A 232 -16.47 6.04 18.54
CA LYS A 232 -17.75 6.06 19.26
C LYS A 232 -18.75 5.07 18.67
N GLU A 233 -18.83 4.99 17.34
CA GLU A 233 -19.71 4.05 16.64
C GLU A 233 -19.31 2.58 16.90
N ALA A 234 -18.00 2.29 16.81
CA ALA A 234 -17.48 0.95 17.09
C ALA A 234 -17.75 0.52 18.55
N GLN A 235 -17.63 1.42 19.51
CA GLN A 235 -17.89 1.14 20.93
C GLN A 235 -19.39 0.96 21.23
N ALA A 236 -20.28 1.67 20.52
CA ALA A 236 -21.72 1.58 20.72
C ALA A 236 -22.32 0.24 20.26
N THR A 237 -21.61 -0.52 19.43
CA THR A 237 -22.05 -1.79 18.84
C THR A 237 -21.46 -3.03 19.52
N VAL A 238 -20.59 -2.86 20.52
CA VAL A 238 -20.16 -3.97 21.38
C VAL A 238 -21.34 -4.34 22.29
N PRO A 239 -21.91 -5.56 22.22
CA PRO A 239 -22.96 -5.98 23.15
C PRO A 239 -22.45 -5.83 24.59
N SER A 240 -23.27 -5.34 25.52
CA SER A 240 -22.91 -5.37 26.93
C SER A 240 -22.52 -6.79 27.30
N LYS A 241 -21.37 -6.95 27.95
CA LYS A 241 -21.03 -8.20 28.62
C LYS A 241 -21.98 -8.33 29.82
N ASP A 242 -23.15 -8.90 29.57
CA ASP A 242 -24.00 -9.49 30.60
C ASP A 242 -23.46 -10.90 30.96
#